data_AF-A0A0J8B1J5-F1
#
_entry.id   AF-A0A0J8B1J5-F1
#
_cell.length_a   1.000
_cell.length_b   1.000
_cell.length_c   1.000
_cell.angle_alpha   90.00
_cell.angle_beta   90.00
_cell.angle_gamma   90.00
#
_symmetry.space_group_name_H-M   'P 1'
#
loop_
_entity.id
_entity.type
_entity.pdbx_description
1 polymer ?
#
loop_
_entity_poly.entity_id
_entity_poly.type
_entity_poly.pdbx_seq_one_letter_code
_entity_poly.pdbx_strand_id
1 'polypeptide(L)'
;MPSIFGDMGQLAVAAFGQVVQYLKRCLLDEELVKIGTFVQYDPNDSDTNSFLALDGQTIANLEIVQNSEGGLQGSLLEYIDHCVTPFGHRRLREWIIRPLVRPHDINERLDAVENLIQDIDTRSECFAS
;
A
#
# COMPACT_ATOMS: atom_id res chain seq x y z
N MET A 1 -2.61 -2.69 -38.39
CA MET A 1 -3.56 -1.98 -37.52
C MET A 1 -2.76 -1.10 -36.59
N PRO A 2 -3.09 0.19 -36.43
CA PRO A 2 -2.36 1.05 -35.51
C PRO A 2 -2.68 0.62 -34.08
N SER A 3 -1.64 0.46 -33.27
CA SER A 3 -1.70 0.07 -31.87
C SER A 3 -2.35 1.16 -31.03
N ILE A 4 -3.64 0.99 -30.72
CA ILE A 4 -4.46 1.89 -29.88
C ILE A 4 -3.88 2.04 -28.46
N PHE A 5 -3.05 1.08 -28.05
CA PHE A 5 -2.27 1.12 -26.82
C PHE A 5 -0.79 1.06 -27.21
N GLY A 6 0.03 2.01 -26.73
CA GLY A 6 1.49 1.94 -26.90
C GLY A 6 2.06 0.62 -26.39
N ASP A 7 3.30 0.28 -26.74
CA ASP A 7 3.91 -1.04 -26.47
C ASP A 7 3.75 -1.52 -25.02
N MET A 8 3.87 -0.62 -24.03
CA MET A 8 3.64 -0.94 -22.61
C MET A 8 2.20 -1.36 -22.29
N GLY A 9 1.21 -0.75 -22.94
CA GLY A 9 -0.21 -1.11 -22.74
C GLY A 9 -0.51 -2.51 -23.26
N GLN A 10 0.14 -2.94 -24.34
CA GLN A 10 -0.03 -4.29 -24.87
C GLN A 10 0.55 -5.36 -23.93
N LEU A 11 1.72 -5.10 -23.34
CA LEU A 11 2.32 -6.00 -22.35
C LEU A 11 1.46 -6.12 -21.08
N ALA A 12 0.91 -5.00 -20.59
CA ALA A 12 0.01 -4.99 -19.44
C ALA A 12 -1.26 -5.81 -19.70
N VAL A 13 -1.89 -5.64 -20.87
CA VAL A 13 -3.08 -6.41 -21.26
C VAL A 13 -2.76 -7.90 -21.43
N ALA A 14 -1.60 -8.24 -21.99
CA ALA A 14 -1.17 -9.63 -22.12
C ALA A 14 -0.96 -10.29 -20.75
N ALA A 15 -0.25 -9.63 -19.83
CA ALA A 15 -0.06 -10.11 -18.46
C ALA A 15 -1.40 -10.25 -17.72
N PHE A 16 -2.27 -9.26 -17.84
CA PHE A 16 -3.62 -9.30 -17.26
C PHE A 16 -4.45 -10.46 -17.81
N GLY A 17 -4.41 -10.70 -19.12
CA GLY A 17 -5.10 -11.82 -19.76
C GLY A 17 -4.68 -13.18 -19.19
N GLN A 18 -3.38 -13.37 -18.93
CA GLN A 18 -2.87 -14.60 -18.31
C GLN A 18 -3.32 -14.75 -16.86
N VAL A 19 -3.32 -13.66 -16.08
CA VAL A 19 -3.85 -13.68 -14.70
C VAL A 19 -5.34 -14.04 -14.70
N VAL A 20 -6.15 -13.43 -15.57
CA VAL A 20 -7.58 -13.74 -15.69
C VAL A 20 -7.81 -15.19 -16.13
N GLN A 21 -7.02 -15.71 -17.07
CA GLN A 21 -7.08 -17.12 -17.46
C GLN A 21 -6.77 -18.05 -16.28
N TYR A 22 -5.79 -17.69 -15.44
CA TYR A 22 -5.47 -18.45 -14.24
C TYR A 22 -6.60 -18.38 -13.21
N LEU A 23 -7.18 -17.21 -12.96
CA LEU A 23 -8.32 -17.04 -12.06
C LEU A 23 -9.53 -17.86 -12.52
N LYS A 24 -9.79 -17.91 -13.84
CA LYS A 24 -10.81 -18.80 -14.43
C LYS A 24 -10.57 -20.26 -14.12
N ARG A 25 -9.32 -20.71 -14.22
CA ARG A 25 -8.94 -22.09 -13.87
C ARG A 25 -9.15 -22.39 -12.38
N CYS A 26 -9.01 -21.38 -11.52
CA CYS A 26 -9.31 -21.46 -10.09
C CYS A 26 -10.79 -21.23 -9.74
N LEU A 27 -11.65 -20.92 -10.73
CA LEU A 27 -13.06 -20.55 -10.54
C LEU A 27 -13.28 -19.30 -9.68
N LEU A 28 -12.31 -18.36 -9.70
CA LEU A 28 -12.34 -17.12 -8.91
C LEU A 28 -12.60 -15.86 -9.75
N ASP A 29 -12.71 -15.98 -11.07
CA ASP A 29 -12.85 -14.84 -11.97
C ASP A 29 -14.18 -14.09 -11.80
N GLU A 30 -15.25 -14.83 -11.58
CA GLU A 30 -16.58 -14.29 -11.31
C GLU A 30 -16.62 -13.41 -10.05
N GLU A 31 -15.90 -13.80 -9.00
CA GLU A 31 -15.85 -13.05 -7.74
C GLU A 31 -14.87 -11.88 -7.83
N LEU A 32 -13.66 -12.10 -8.36
CA LEU A 32 -12.59 -11.10 -8.28
C LEU A 32 -12.61 -10.09 -9.42
N VAL A 33 -12.91 -10.51 -10.66
CA VAL A 33 -12.87 -9.60 -11.82
C VAL A 33 -14.10 -8.69 -11.85
N LYS A 34 -15.25 -9.17 -11.38
CA LYS A 34 -16.51 -8.39 -11.35
C LYS A 34 -16.52 -7.26 -10.33
N ILE A 35 -15.68 -7.34 -9.29
CA ILE A 35 -15.48 -6.23 -8.34
C ILE A 35 -15.06 -4.94 -9.08
N GLY A 36 -14.39 -5.07 -10.23
CA GLY A 36 -14.12 -3.95 -11.12
C GLY A 36 -13.13 -2.92 -10.57
N THR A 37 -12.42 -3.26 -9.49
CA THR A 37 -11.43 -2.37 -8.88
C THR A 37 -10.07 -2.62 -9.53
N PHE A 38 -9.73 -1.78 -10.50
CA PHE A 38 -8.43 -1.80 -11.18
C PHE A 38 -7.68 -0.51 -10.89
N VAL A 39 -6.45 -0.64 -10.43
CA VAL A 39 -5.57 0.49 -10.14
C VAL A 39 -4.38 0.40 -11.08
N GLN A 40 -4.08 1.50 -11.78
CA GLN A 40 -2.89 1.57 -12.62
C GLN A 40 -1.65 1.58 -11.72
N TYR A 41 -0.74 0.65 -11.98
CA TYR A 41 0.58 0.67 -11.37
C TYR A 41 1.49 1.59 -12.18
N ASP A 42 1.99 2.64 -11.54
CA ASP A 42 3.01 3.51 -12.08
C ASP A 42 4.25 3.46 -11.17
N PRO A 43 5.38 2.87 -11.64
CA PRO A 43 6.60 2.80 -10.84
C PRO A 43 7.25 4.17 -10.64
N ASN A 44 6.95 5.14 -11.52
CA ASN A 44 7.49 6.49 -11.43
C ASN A 44 6.51 7.47 -10.78
N ASP A 45 5.36 6.97 -10.31
CA ASP A 45 4.21 7.72 -9.79
C ASP A 45 4.17 9.13 -10.36
N SER A 46 3.51 9.34 -11.51
CA SER A 46 3.50 10.61 -12.25
C SER A 46 3.35 11.89 -11.40
N ASP A 47 2.82 11.74 -10.19
CA ASP A 47 2.93 12.66 -9.07
C ASP A 47 4.26 12.47 -8.29
N THR A 48 5.41 12.65 -8.96
CA THR A 48 6.78 12.27 -8.52
C THR A 48 7.24 12.92 -7.21
N ASN A 49 6.38 13.73 -6.61
CA ASN A 49 6.58 14.53 -5.42
C ASN A 49 5.64 14.14 -4.27
N SER A 50 4.86 13.07 -4.41
CA SER A 50 3.90 12.63 -3.39
C SER A 50 4.55 11.68 -2.38
N PHE A 51 5.45 10.81 -2.83
CA PHE A 51 6.07 9.79 -1.99
C PHE A 51 7.59 9.71 -2.15
N LEU A 52 8.26 9.25 -1.09
CA LEU A 52 9.70 9.04 -1.08
C LEU A 52 10.01 7.74 -1.84
N ALA A 53 10.92 7.83 -2.81
CA ALA A 53 11.40 6.66 -3.53
C ALA A 53 12.30 5.81 -2.62
N LEU A 54 11.79 4.64 -2.22
CA LEU A 54 12.54 3.60 -1.50
C LEU A 54 12.66 2.38 -2.39
N ASP A 55 13.88 1.98 -2.71
CA ASP A 55 14.13 0.75 -3.46
C ASP A 55 14.06 -0.48 -2.52
N GLY A 56 13.92 -1.65 -3.13
CA GLY A 56 13.81 -2.91 -2.37
C GLY A 56 15.00 -3.16 -1.45
N GLN A 57 16.20 -2.71 -1.84
CA GLN A 57 17.40 -2.86 -1.03
C GLN A 57 17.37 -1.95 0.21
N THR A 58 16.93 -0.70 0.08
CA THR A 58 16.78 0.21 1.23
C THR A 58 15.73 -0.30 2.19
N ILE A 59 14.60 -0.82 1.69
CA ILE A 59 13.54 -1.40 2.53
C ILE A 59 14.07 -2.60 3.35
N ALA A 60 14.88 -3.45 2.74
CA ALA A 60 15.49 -4.60 3.41
C ALA A 60 16.61 -4.19 4.39
N ASN A 61 17.51 -3.29 3.98
CA ASN A 61 18.65 -2.86 4.79
C ASN A 61 18.22 -2.09 6.05
N LEU A 62 17.10 -1.36 5.98
CA LEU A 62 16.54 -0.65 7.11
C LEU A 62 15.55 -1.51 7.92
N GLU A 63 15.38 -2.79 7.55
CA GLU A 63 14.48 -3.75 8.20
C GLU A 63 13.06 -3.17 8.40
N ILE A 64 12.53 -2.50 7.38
CA ILE A 64 11.28 -1.71 7.51
C ILE A 64 10.09 -2.63 7.77
N VAL A 65 9.97 -3.70 7.00
CA VAL A 65 8.80 -4.60 7.01
C VAL A 65 9.15 -5.99 7.56
N GLN A 66 10.42 -6.38 7.43
CA GLN A 66 10.93 -7.67 7.88
C GLN A 66 12.40 -7.51 8.25
N ASN A 67 12.85 -8.36 9.17
CA ASN A 67 14.25 -8.46 9.56
C ASN A 67 15.08 -9.25 8.54
N SER A 68 16.39 -9.28 8.76
CA SER A 68 17.35 -10.01 7.92
C SER A 68 17.12 -11.54 7.84
N GLU A 69 16.39 -12.12 8.80
CA GLU A 69 16.04 -13.54 8.84
C GLU A 69 14.69 -13.85 8.14
N GLY A 70 14.00 -12.83 7.64
CA GLY A 70 12.68 -12.95 6.99
C GLY A 70 11.49 -12.98 7.96
N GLY A 71 11.72 -12.75 9.24
CA GLY A 71 10.68 -12.59 10.26
C GLY A 71 10.28 -11.12 10.47
N LEU A 72 9.22 -10.90 11.24
CA LEU A 72 8.81 -9.54 11.65
C LEU A 72 9.63 -9.02 12.84
N GLN A 73 10.23 -9.91 13.62
CA GLN A 73 10.83 -9.57 14.90
C GLN A 73 12.02 -8.62 14.76
N GLY A 74 11.97 -7.46 15.41
CA GLY A 74 12.97 -6.40 15.32
C GLY A 74 12.80 -5.45 14.14
N SER A 75 11.78 -5.65 13.29
CA SER A 75 11.49 -4.71 12.18
C SER A 75 10.81 -3.43 12.67
N LEU A 76 10.92 -2.35 11.88
CA LEU A 76 10.22 -1.09 12.18
C LEU A 76 8.71 -1.32 12.28
N LEU A 77 8.14 -2.10 11.35
CA LEU A 77 6.71 -2.40 11.31
C LEU A 77 6.23 -3.08 12.60
N GLU A 78 6.96 -4.05 13.14
CA GLU A 78 6.60 -4.68 14.41
C GLU A 78 6.57 -3.65 15.56
N TYR A 79 7.53 -2.73 15.57
CA TYR A 79 7.63 -1.74 16.64
C TYR A 79 6.49 -0.72 16.65
N ILE A 80 6.06 -0.24 15.47
CA ILE A 80 5.06 0.83 15.37
C ILE A 80 3.62 0.34 15.15
N ASP A 81 3.44 -0.94 14.84
CA ASP A 81 2.11 -1.48 14.61
C ASP A 81 1.33 -1.71 15.90
N HIS A 82 0.43 -0.78 16.18
CA HIS A 82 -0.58 -0.88 17.23
C HIS A 82 -2.00 -0.91 16.64
N CYS A 83 -2.14 -1.28 15.36
CA CYS A 83 -3.45 -1.34 14.72
C CYS A 83 -4.28 -2.49 15.30
N VAL A 84 -5.52 -2.19 15.70
CA VAL A 84 -6.45 -3.20 16.22
C VAL A 84 -7.02 -4.07 15.09
N THR A 85 -7.20 -3.50 13.90
CA THR A 85 -7.81 -4.20 12.76
C THR A 85 -6.78 -4.68 11.74
N PRO A 86 -7.01 -5.83 11.07
CA PRO A 86 -6.13 -6.29 9.99
C PRO A 86 -6.06 -5.32 8.81
N PHE A 87 -7.11 -4.54 8.57
CA PHE A 87 -7.11 -3.50 7.54
C PHE A 87 -6.20 -2.33 7.92
N GLY A 88 -6.19 -1.93 9.20
CA GLY A 88 -5.26 -0.95 9.74
C GLY A 88 -3.81 -1.40 9.58
N HIS A 89 -3.49 -2.63 9.97
CA HIS A 89 -2.15 -3.21 9.76
C HIS A 89 -1.70 -3.13 8.30
N ARG A 90 -2.55 -3.55 7.36
CA ARG A 90 -2.26 -3.48 5.91
C ARG A 90 -1.99 -2.04 5.45
N ARG A 91 -2.81 -1.09 5.90
CA ARG A 91 -2.68 0.33 5.55
C ARG A 91 -1.42 0.95 6.13
N LEU A 92 -1.09 0.65 7.39
CA LEU A 92 0.12 1.12 8.05
C LEU A 92 1.36 0.59 7.31
N ARG A 93 1.38 -0.70 6.97
CA ARG A 93 2.44 -1.31 6.17
C ARG A 93 2.65 -0.56 4.84
N GLU A 94 1.58 -0.24 4.12
CA GLU A 94 1.63 0.55 2.88
C GLU A 94 2.20 1.96 3.10
N TRP A 95 1.80 2.64 4.18
CA TRP A 95 2.26 4.01 4.48
C TRP A 95 3.74 4.09 4.83
N ILE A 96 4.29 3.08 5.51
CA ILE A 96 5.70 3.09 5.91
C ILE A 96 6.61 2.84 4.71
N ILE A 97 6.22 1.95 3.79
CA ILE A 97 7.01 1.68 2.57
C ILE A 97 6.87 2.76 1.50
N ARG A 98 5.86 3.63 1.62
CA ARG A 98 5.65 4.81 0.76
C ARG A 98 5.45 6.07 1.61
N PRO A 99 6.51 6.58 2.27
CA PRO A 99 6.42 7.81 3.06
C PRO A 99 6.02 9.00 2.21
N LEU A 100 5.26 9.93 2.77
CA LEU A 100 4.89 11.19 2.11
C LEU A 100 6.09 12.14 2.02
N VAL A 101 6.14 12.96 0.97
CA VAL A 101 7.20 13.99 0.78
C VAL A 101 6.64 15.41 0.88
N ARG A 102 5.35 15.61 0.62
CA ARG A 102 4.71 16.93 0.67
C ARG A 102 4.54 17.39 2.11
N PRO A 103 5.09 18.56 2.50
CA PRO A 103 4.94 19.06 3.87
C PRO A 103 3.48 19.25 4.29
N HIS A 104 2.60 19.62 3.36
CA HIS A 104 1.17 19.77 3.63
C HIS A 104 0.56 18.44 4.10
N ASP A 105 0.67 17.38 3.30
CA ASP A 105 0.12 16.05 3.61
C ASP A 105 0.75 15.43 4.88
N ILE A 106 2.03 15.72 5.13
CA ILE A 106 2.71 15.32 6.37
C ILE A 106 2.08 16.01 7.58
N ASN A 107 1.90 17.34 7.50
CA ASN A 107 1.30 18.11 8.59
C ASN A 107 -0.16 17.70 8.82
N GLU A 108 -0.95 17.42 7.79
CA GLU A 108 -2.32 16.91 7.97
C GLU A 108 -2.36 15.61 8.78
N ARG A 109 -1.39 14.70 8.57
CA ARG A 109 -1.28 13.49 9.39
C ARG A 109 -0.85 13.80 10.83
N LEU A 110 0.07 14.74 11.02
CA LEU A 110 0.50 15.16 12.36
C LEU A 110 -0.66 15.81 13.13
N ASP A 111 -1.42 16.69 12.49
CA ASP A 111 -2.61 17.33 13.06
C ASP A 111 -3.65 16.27 13.45
N ALA A 112 -3.89 15.27 12.59
CA ALA A 112 -4.79 14.16 12.91
C ALA A 112 -4.33 13.35 14.13
N VAL A 113 -3.02 13.09 14.26
CA VAL A 113 -2.45 12.41 15.43
C VAL A 113 -2.58 13.28 16.69
N GLU A 114 -2.31 14.58 16.59
CA GLU A 114 -2.44 15.52 17.70
C GLU A 114 -3.88 15.60 18.20
N ASN A 115 -4.86 15.69 17.30
CA ASN A 115 -6.28 15.67 17.64
C ASN A 115 -6.66 14.40 18.43
N LEU A 116 -6.19 13.23 18.00
CA LEU A 116 -6.44 11.96 18.69
C LEU A 116 -5.74 11.83 20.06
N ILE A 117 -4.66 12.59 20.28
CA ILE A 117 -3.96 12.64 21.57
C ILE A 117 -4.67 13.59 22.53
N GLN A 118 -5.17 14.73 22.04
CA GLN A 118 -5.81 15.76 22.86
C GLN A 118 -7.22 15.35 23.32
N ASP A 119 -7.96 14.58 22.51
CA ASP A 119 -9.33 14.17 22.81
C ASP A 119 -9.39 12.67 23.19
N ILE A 120 -9.34 12.40 24.51
CA ILE A 120 -9.36 11.03 25.07
C ILE A 120 -10.72 10.35 24.85
N ASP A 121 -11.81 11.13 24.81
CA ASP A 121 -13.16 10.61 24.65
C ASP A 121 -13.36 10.05 23.24
N THR A 122 -13.01 10.82 22.20
CA THR A 122 -13.03 10.33 20.81
C THR A 122 -12.10 9.14 20.58
N ARG A 123 -10.94 9.11 21.25
CA ARG A 123 -10.01 7.98 21.19
C ARG A 123 -10.67 6.70 21.69
N SER A 124 -11.37 6.76 22.82
CA SER A 124 -12.01 5.58 23.42
C SER A 124 -13.14 5.02 22.56
N GLU A 125 -13.90 5.88 21.87
CA GLU A 125 -14.95 5.48 20.93
C GLU A 125 -14.40 4.77 19.69
N CYS A 126 -13.27 5.26 19.12
CA CYS A 126 -12.64 4.64 17.96
C CYS A 126 -12.06 3.24 18.22
N PHE A 127 -11.69 2.93 19.46
CA PHE A 127 -11.15 1.61 19.84
C PHE A 127 -12.21 0.65 20.42
N ALA A 128 -13.44 1.11 20.64
CA ALA A 128 -14.52 0.31 21.23
C ALA A 128 -15.36 -0.47 20.20
N SER A 129 -15.08 -0.36 18.91
CA SER A 129 -15.82 -1.01 17.81
C SER A 129 -15.06 -2.16 17.15
#